data_AF-A0A969JGT9-F1
#
_entry.id   AF-A0A969JGT9-F1
#
_cell.length_a   1.000
_cell.length_b   1.000
_cell.length_c   1.000
_cell.angle_alpha   90.00
_cell.angle_beta   90.00
_cell.angle_gamma   90.00
#
_symmetry.space_group_name_H-M   'P 1'
#
loop_
_entity.id
_entity.type
_entity.pdbx_description
1 polymer ?
#
loop_
_entity_poly.entity_id
_entity_poly.type
_entity_poly.pdbx_seq_one_letter_code
_entity_poly.pdbx_strand_id
1 'polypeptide(L)'
;MTVDSLTSGFNISTNLSLEIDFHDLMGFRPAEVADVLRQVGASEDNIPALIADLKDWYNGYLFHESAQERLYNSDMIMYFASHYEKRQKYPRRMLDANIATDYYKVKKIFNIQQREQEFIPILKQLTTEGVLSAEITEMFNLEKPITESDLISLLFYMGWITIKDITSGLYNFQMPNRVVRDLYYNYFIDIIEQESGLNRTVPKIQNALGELANNNNLLPFLALIKALIDKDLSFRDAQGFDERHLKMLLIPYLSLSASHFVASEPEWERGYPDILLLKRPNITTKYNFIIELKYIKLSDKDKSTENKIEKITEKVEREARTQLSNYLKTDNAKRIPNLKAWIIILVGREWQVVEEVPVV
;
A
#
# COMPACT_ATOMS: atom_id res chain seq x y z
N MET A 1 -23.27 0.58 14.83
CA MET A 1 -24.71 0.59 14.56
C MET A 1 -24.86 1.09 13.13
N THR A 2 -25.18 0.21 12.19
CA THR A 2 -25.69 0.62 10.88
C THR A 2 -27.11 1.14 11.09
N VAL A 3 -27.54 2.10 10.28
CA VAL A 3 -28.87 2.71 10.46
C VAL A 3 -29.99 1.66 10.30
N ASP A 4 -29.71 0.62 9.52
CA ASP A 4 -30.59 -0.51 9.25
C ASP A 4 -30.91 -1.34 10.49
N SER A 5 -29.96 -1.50 11.41
CA SER A 5 -30.17 -2.27 12.64
C SER A 5 -30.88 -1.48 13.74
N LEU A 6 -31.13 -0.19 13.53
CA LEU A 6 -31.66 0.73 14.55
C LEU A 6 -33.16 1.05 14.38
N THR A 7 -33.72 0.89 13.17
CA THR A 7 -35.12 1.25 12.92
C THR A 7 -35.77 0.32 11.89
N SER A 8 -37.01 -0.12 12.15
CA SER A 8 -37.77 -0.99 11.24
C SER A 8 -38.05 -0.36 9.87
N GLY A 9 -37.90 0.96 9.73
CA GLY A 9 -38.10 1.70 8.48
C GLY A 9 -37.02 1.46 7.43
N PHE A 10 -35.84 0.96 7.80
CA PHE A 10 -34.79 0.61 6.84
C PHE A 10 -34.94 -0.81 6.26
N ASN A 11 -35.77 -1.67 6.86
CA ASN A 11 -36.10 -2.99 6.29
C ASN A 11 -36.84 -2.91 4.94
N ILE A 12 -37.34 -1.73 4.56
CA ILE A 12 -37.98 -1.45 3.27
C ILE A 12 -37.12 -0.56 2.35
N SER A 13 -35.89 -0.26 2.76
CA SER A 13 -34.95 0.51 1.94
C SER A 13 -34.29 -0.40 0.90
N THR A 14 -34.02 0.16 -0.29
CA THR A 14 -33.30 -0.55 -1.36
C THR A 14 -31.90 0.02 -1.45
N ASN A 15 -30.89 -0.84 -1.38
CA ASN A 15 -29.51 -0.42 -1.58
C ASN A 15 -29.25 -0.26 -3.08
N LEU A 16 -29.16 1.00 -3.53
CA LEU A 16 -28.89 1.33 -4.94
C LEU A 16 -27.40 1.42 -5.26
N SER A 17 -26.52 1.23 -4.26
CA SER A 17 -25.08 1.48 -4.43
C SER A 17 -24.39 0.46 -5.34
N LEU A 18 -25.02 -0.69 -5.55
CA LEU A 18 -24.55 -1.77 -6.43
C LEU A 18 -25.29 -1.80 -7.76
N GLU A 19 -26.22 -0.86 -8.00
CA GLU A 19 -26.99 -0.79 -9.25
C GLU A 19 -26.19 -0.05 -10.32
N ILE A 20 -26.19 -0.59 -11.55
CA ILE A 20 -25.33 -0.08 -12.62
C ILE A 20 -25.68 1.36 -13.00
N ASP A 21 -26.97 1.69 -12.94
CA ASP A 21 -27.50 3.02 -13.24
C ASP A 21 -27.02 4.10 -12.25
N PHE A 22 -26.52 3.69 -11.08
CA PHE A 22 -26.01 4.58 -10.03
C PHE A 22 -24.48 4.57 -9.93
N HIS A 23 -23.78 3.72 -10.69
CA HIS A 23 -22.31 3.62 -10.65
C HIS A 23 -21.67 5.00 -10.86
N ASP A 24 -22.03 5.70 -11.94
CA ASP A 24 -21.45 7.01 -12.29
C ASP A 24 -21.69 8.10 -11.24
N LEU A 25 -22.67 7.94 -10.34
CA LEU A 25 -22.95 8.92 -9.27
C LEU A 25 -21.97 8.81 -8.09
N MET A 26 -21.19 7.73 -8.02
CA MET A 26 -20.29 7.45 -6.89
C MET A 26 -18.92 8.13 -7.01
N GLY A 27 -18.66 8.83 -8.12
CA GLY A 27 -17.38 9.50 -8.34
C GLY A 27 -17.39 10.36 -9.60
N PHE A 28 -16.20 10.70 -10.10
CA PHE A 28 -16.06 11.42 -11.36
C PHE A 28 -15.50 10.51 -12.45
N ARG A 29 -15.99 10.70 -13.67
CA ARG A 29 -15.41 10.13 -14.88
C ARG A 29 -14.20 10.94 -15.34
N PRO A 30 -13.33 10.38 -16.19
CA PRO A 30 -12.18 11.11 -16.73
C PRO A 30 -12.53 12.46 -17.37
N ALA A 31 -13.67 12.54 -18.07
CA ALA A 31 -14.15 13.78 -18.69
C ALA A 31 -14.52 14.85 -17.64
N GLU A 32 -15.20 14.45 -16.55
CA GLU A 32 -15.58 15.36 -15.47
C GLU A 32 -14.36 15.86 -14.69
N VAL A 33 -13.34 15.01 -14.50
CA VAL A 33 -12.05 15.44 -13.94
C VAL A 33 -11.39 16.48 -14.83
N ALA A 34 -11.39 16.29 -16.16
CA ALA A 34 -10.87 17.28 -17.09
C ALA A 34 -11.58 18.64 -16.94
N ASP A 35 -12.91 18.63 -16.83
CA ASP A 35 -13.71 19.84 -16.67
C ASP A 35 -13.45 20.56 -15.34
N VAL A 36 -13.26 19.81 -14.25
CA VAL A 36 -12.85 20.38 -12.96
C VAL A 36 -11.48 21.05 -13.08
N LEU A 37 -10.51 20.40 -13.75
CA LEU A 37 -9.17 20.95 -13.96
C LEU A 37 -9.18 22.24 -14.80
N ARG A 38 -10.02 22.30 -15.85
CA ARG A 38 -10.24 23.53 -16.64
C ARG A 38 -10.75 24.67 -15.78
N GLN A 39 -11.74 24.39 -14.93
CA GLN A 39 -12.36 25.40 -14.07
C GLN A 39 -11.38 25.99 -13.06
N VAL A 40 -10.40 25.22 -12.59
CA VAL A 40 -9.33 25.70 -11.69
C VAL A 40 -8.10 26.25 -12.42
N GLY A 41 -8.21 26.49 -13.73
CA GLY A 41 -7.22 27.20 -14.53
C GLY A 41 -6.06 26.35 -15.06
N ALA A 42 -6.17 25.02 -15.09
CA ALA A 42 -5.19 24.19 -15.80
C ALA A 42 -5.28 24.44 -17.32
N SER A 43 -4.14 24.58 -17.99
CA SER A 43 -4.09 24.73 -19.45
C SER A 43 -4.46 23.42 -20.15
N GLU A 44 -5.10 23.50 -21.32
CA GLU A 44 -5.47 22.32 -22.12
C GLU A 44 -4.26 21.42 -22.42
N ASP A 45 -3.07 22.01 -22.65
CA ASP A 45 -1.85 21.24 -22.89
C ASP A 45 -1.37 20.44 -21.66
N ASN A 46 -1.70 20.89 -20.44
CA ASN A 46 -1.27 20.25 -19.20
C ASN A 46 -2.31 19.26 -18.64
N ILE A 47 -3.59 19.43 -18.98
CA ILE A 47 -4.68 18.57 -18.49
C ILE A 47 -4.42 17.07 -18.72
N PRO A 48 -3.95 16.62 -19.91
CA PRO A 48 -3.66 15.20 -20.11
C PRO A 48 -2.63 14.64 -19.14
N ALA A 49 -1.58 15.42 -18.81
CA ALA A 49 -0.56 15.02 -17.85
C ALA A 49 -1.11 14.98 -16.42
N LEU A 50 -1.90 15.98 -16.03
CA LEU A 50 -2.58 15.99 -14.72
C LEU A 50 -3.53 14.79 -14.58
N ILE A 51 -4.34 14.48 -15.59
CA ILE A 51 -5.26 13.33 -15.57
C ILE A 51 -4.47 12.02 -15.45
N ALA A 52 -3.38 11.86 -16.20
CA ALA A 52 -2.53 10.68 -16.12
C ALA A 52 -1.98 10.46 -14.70
N ASP A 53 -1.51 11.52 -14.05
CA ASP A 53 -1.06 11.46 -12.66
C ASP A 53 -2.22 11.15 -11.71
N LEU A 54 -3.33 11.89 -11.81
CA LEU A 54 -4.49 11.73 -10.94
C LEU A 54 -5.13 10.35 -11.07
N LYS A 55 -4.97 9.68 -12.21
CA LYS A 55 -5.44 8.31 -12.40
C LYS A 55 -4.81 7.36 -11.40
N ASP A 56 -3.49 7.42 -11.25
CA ASP A 56 -2.76 6.60 -10.29
C ASP A 56 -3.08 6.95 -8.83
N TRP A 57 -3.44 8.21 -8.60
CA TRP A 57 -3.65 8.73 -7.25
C TRP A 57 -5.07 8.52 -6.73
N TYR A 58 -6.08 8.73 -7.57
CA TYR A 58 -7.46 8.91 -7.14
C TYR A 58 -8.49 8.12 -7.96
N ASN A 59 -8.12 7.52 -9.10
CA ASN A 59 -8.99 6.62 -9.87
C ASN A 59 -8.98 5.20 -9.26
N GLY A 60 -9.67 4.26 -9.89
CA GLY A 60 -9.61 2.85 -9.57
C GLY A 60 -10.97 2.29 -9.16
N TYR A 61 -11.92 3.14 -8.80
CA TYR A 61 -13.18 2.70 -8.19
C TYR A 61 -14.15 2.11 -9.21
N LEU A 62 -14.61 0.90 -8.92
CA LEU A 62 -15.64 0.14 -9.60
C LEU A 62 -16.64 -0.34 -8.53
N PHE A 63 -17.91 0.03 -8.68
CA PHE A 63 -18.99 -0.32 -7.75
C PHE A 63 -19.93 -1.39 -8.31
N HIS A 64 -19.85 -1.68 -9.61
CA HIS A 64 -20.54 -2.77 -10.27
C HIS A 64 -19.61 -3.42 -11.30
N GLU A 65 -19.57 -4.75 -11.35
CA GLU A 65 -18.76 -5.55 -12.28
C GLU A 65 -19.04 -5.29 -13.77
N SER A 66 -20.24 -4.82 -14.11
CA SER A 66 -20.66 -4.57 -15.49
C SER A 66 -20.28 -3.17 -15.97
N ALA A 67 -19.80 -2.30 -15.08
CA ALA A 67 -19.40 -0.94 -15.41
C ALA A 67 -18.14 -0.93 -16.29
N GLN A 68 -18.16 -0.10 -17.33
CA GLN A 68 -17.10 -0.04 -18.34
C GLN A 68 -15.95 0.88 -17.94
N GLU A 69 -16.21 1.88 -17.09
CA GLU A 69 -15.23 2.86 -16.67
C GLU A 69 -15.04 2.88 -15.16
N ARG A 70 -13.78 3.00 -14.72
CA ARG A 70 -13.44 3.23 -13.31
C ARG A 70 -13.49 4.71 -12.98
N LEU A 71 -14.00 5.01 -11.79
CA LEU A 71 -14.26 6.37 -11.33
C LEU A 71 -13.11 6.89 -10.47
N TYR A 72 -12.98 8.21 -10.48
CA TYR A 72 -12.16 8.98 -9.55
C TYR A 72 -12.95 9.26 -8.29
N ASN A 73 -12.28 9.19 -7.13
CA ASN A 73 -12.84 9.69 -5.89
C ASN A 73 -13.04 11.22 -5.98
N SER A 74 -14.29 11.66 -5.91
CA SER A 74 -14.69 13.05 -6.10
C SER A 74 -14.07 13.97 -5.05
N ASP A 75 -14.09 13.58 -3.77
CA ASP A 75 -13.51 14.36 -2.67
C ASP A 75 -12.00 14.61 -2.88
N MET A 76 -11.25 13.58 -3.28
CA MET A 76 -9.82 13.70 -3.56
C MET A 76 -9.52 14.58 -4.78
N ILE A 77 -10.36 14.52 -5.81
CA ILE A 77 -10.24 15.41 -6.97
C ILE A 77 -10.54 16.86 -6.57
N MET A 78 -11.57 17.10 -5.79
CA MET A 78 -11.91 18.45 -5.30
C MET A 78 -10.83 19.01 -4.37
N TYR A 79 -10.27 18.16 -3.50
CA TYR A 79 -9.09 18.51 -2.69
C TYR A 79 -7.94 18.97 -3.58
N PHE A 80 -7.55 18.16 -4.57
CA PHE A 80 -6.48 18.51 -5.51
C PHE A 80 -6.78 19.81 -6.24
N ALA A 81 -7.98 19.94 -6.80
CA ALA A 81 -8.41 21.11 -7.58
C ALA A 81 -8.31 22.40 -6.75
N SER A 82 -8.79 22.39 -5.50
CA SER A 82 -8.74 23.55 -4.60
C SER A 82 -7.31 24.01 -4.25
N HIS A 83 -6.36 23.06 -4.23
CA HIS A 83 -4.95 23.34 -4.00
C HIS A 83 -4.26 23.84 -5.26
N TYR A 84 -4.60 23.23 -6.39
CA TYR A 84 -4.06 23.55 -7.70
C TYR A 84 -4.51 24.95 -8.14
N GLU A 85 -5.78 25.32 -7.95
CA GLU A 85 -6.32 26.66 -8.24
C GLU A 85 -5.44 27.78 -7.66
N LYS A 86 -5.02 27.63 -6.41
CA LYS A 86 -4.28 28.66 -5.65
C LYS A 86 -2.82 28.82 -6.06
N ARG A 87 -2.19 27.77 -6.59
CA ARG A 87 -0.72 27.71 -6.75
C ARG A 87 -0.26 27.21 -8.11
N GLN A 88 -1.17 26.71 -8.94
CA GLN A 88 -0.91 26.00 -10.19
C GLN A 88 0.16 24.91 -9.99
N LYS A 89 0.08 24.23 -8.84
CA LYS A 89 1.02 23.22 -8.35
C LYS A 89 0.27 22.16 -7.58
N TYR A 90 0.84 20.97 -7.53
CA TYR A 90 0.29 19.84 -6.81
C TYR A 90 0.25 20.16 -5.30
N PRO A 91 -0.73 19.63 -4.56
CA PRO A 91 -0.68 19.57 -3.10
C PRO A 91 0.66 18.99 -2.64
N ARG A 92 1.23 19.55 -1.56
CA ARG A 92 2.42 18.96 -0.93
C ARG A 92 2.14 17.54 -0.39
N ARG A 93 0.92 17.30 0.08
CA ARG A 93 0.41 15.99 0.46
C ARG A 93 -0.77 15.68 -0.45
N MET A 94 -0.72 14.58 -1.18
CA MET A 94 -1.81 14.17 -2.06
C MET A 94 -2.98 13.53 -1.31
N LEU A 95 -2.76 13.12 -0.05
CA LEU A 95 -3.80 12.66 0.85
C LEU A 95 -4.32 13.83 1.71
N ASP A 96 -5.63 14.08 1.66
CA ASP A 96 -6.29 15.00 2.58
C ASP A 96 -6.31 14.41 4.01
N ALA A 97 -6.03 15.26 5.00
CA ALA A 97 -6.09 14.90 6.41
C ALA A 97 -7.52 14.57 6.87
N ASN A 98 -8.55 15.15 6.24
CA ASN A 98 -9.95 14.85 6.57
C ASN A 98 -10.30 13.40 6.19
N ILE A 99 -9.94 13.00 4.98
CA ILE A 99 -10.11 11.63 4.48
C ILE A 99 -9.39 10.64 5.40
N ALA A 100 -8.14 10.92 5.78
CA ALA A 100 -7.41 10.09 6.73
C ALA A 100 -8.13 9.95 8.08
N THR A 101 -8.72 11.05 8.58
CA THR A 101 -9.44 11.06 9.86
C THR A 101 -10.70 10.20 9.83
N ASP A 102 -11.46 10.24 8.73
CA ASP A 102 -12.66 9.41 8.57
C ASP A 102 -12.30 7.92 8.57
N TYR A 103 -11.18 7.56 7.97
CA TYR A 103 -10.63 6.22 8.01
C TYR A 103 -10.16 5.79 9.40
N TYR A 104 -9.64 6.71 10.23
CA TYR A 104 -9.36 6.41 11.63
C TYR A 104 -10.61 6.18 12.48
N LYS A 105 -11.78 6.71 12.10
CA LYS A 105 -13.04 6.43 12.81
C LYS A 105 -13.43 4.96 12.68
N VAL A 106 -13.13 4.36 11.54
CA VAL A 106 -13.38 2.93 11.27
C VAL A 106 -12.53 2.05 12.19
N LYS A 107 -11.24 2.38 12.34
CA LYS A 107 -10.36 1.74 13.35
C LYS A 107 -11.03 1.74 14.72
N LYS A 108 -11.58 2.90 15.13
CA LYS A 108 -12.27 3.01 16.42
C LYS A 108 -13.52 2.14 16.49
N ILE A 109 -14.32 2.04 15.43
CA ILE A 109 -15.52 1.18 15.42
C ILE A 109 -15.14 -0.28 15.67
N PHE A 110 -14.11 -0.80 14.99
CA PHE A 110 -13.67 -2.18 15.17
C PHE A 110 -12.97 -2.41 16.52
N ASN A 111 -12.19 -1.44 17.00
CA ASN A 111 -11.54 -1.53 18.30
C ASN A 111 -12.57 -1.46 19.45
N ILE A 112 -13.62 -0.64 19.33
CA ILE A 112 -14.74 -0.60 20.30
C ILE A 112 -15.41 -1.99 20.41
N GLN A 113 -15.48 -2.74 19.32
CA GLN A 113 -16.01 -4.11 19.34
C GLN A 113 -14.98 -5.17 19.77
N GLN A 114 -13.73 -4.80 20.06
CA GLN A 114 -12.62 -5.72 20.34
C GLN A 114 -12.34 -6.72 19.21
N ARG A 115 -12.63 -6.35 17.95
CA ARG A 115 -12.53 -7.22 16.77
C ARG A 115 -11.33 -6.92 15.86
N GLU A 116 -10.36 -6.15 16.34
CA GLU A 116 -9.15 -5.82 15.57
C GLU A 116 -8.40 -7.09 15.13
N GLN A 117 -8.41 -8.14 15.95
CA GLN A 117 -7.79 -9.43 15.64
C GLN A 117 -8.42 -10.19 14.47
N GLU A 118 -9.70 -9.95 14.16
CA GLU A 118 -10.39 -10.53 13.01
C GLU A 118 -10.02 -9.80 11.71
N PHE A 119 -9.62 -8.53 11.81
CA PHE A 119 -9.29 -7.68 10.66
C PHE A 119 -7.84 -7.85 10.22
N ILE A 120 -6.93 -8.09 11.16
CA ILE A 120 -5.49 -8.27 10.88
C ILE A 120 -5.23 -9.32 9.78
N PRO A 121 -5.83 -10.53 9.80
CA PRO A 121 -5.64 -11.52 8.74
C PRO A 121 -6.06 -11.03 7.35
N ILE A 122 -7.23 -10.37 7.23
CA ILE A 122 -7.76 -9.81 5.98
C ILE A 122 -6.79 -8.76 5.42
N LEU A 123 -6.34 -7.85 6.28
CA LEU A 123 -5.39 -6.81 5.89
C LEU A 123 -4.04 -7.41 5.45
N LYS A 124 -3.52 -8.40 6.19
CA LYS A 124 -2.31 -9.13 5.79
C LYS A 124 -2.48 -9.75 4.41
N GLN A 125 -3.57 -10.45 4.18
CA GLN A 125 -3.86 -11.06 2.87
C GLN A 125 -3.89 -10.00 1.77
N LEU A 126 -4.58 -8.89 1.98
CA LEU A 126 -4.61 -7.78 1.02
C LEU A 126 -3.22 -7.19 0.74
N THR A 127 -2.31 -7.21 1.73
CA THR A 127 -0.92 -6.74 1.54
C THR A 127 -0.06 -7.73 0.78
N THR A 128 -0.22 -9.02 1.05
CA THR A 128 0.66 -10.07 0.53
C THR A 128 0.19 -10.65 -0.80
N GLU A 129 -1.11 -10.69 -1.03
CA GLU A 129 -1.73 -11.28 -2.22
C GLU A 129 -2.30 -10.20 -3.14
N GLY A 130 -2.54 -8.99 -2.63
CA GLY A 130 -3.09 -7.87 -3.40
C GLY A 130 -4.57 -8.00 -3.74
N VAL A 131 -5.19 -9.13 -3.41
CA VAL A 131 -6.58 -9.46 -3.72
C VAL A 131 -7.27 -10.08 -2.51
N LEU A 132 -8.56 -9.76 -2.34
CA LEU A 132 -9.47 -10.42 -1.40
C LEU A 132 -10.65 -10.98 -2.18
N SER A 133 -11.15 -12.15 -1.79
CA SER A 133 -12.31 -12.78 -2.45
C SER A 133 -13.45 -12.95 -1.45
N ALA A 134 -14.63 -12.40 -1.76
CA ALA A 134 -15.80 -12.52 -0.89
C ALA A 134 -17.12 -12.32 -1.65
N GLU A 135 -18.22 -12.68 -0.99
CA GLU A 135 -19.55 -12.17 -1.35
C GLU A 135 -19.73 -10.74 -0.81
N ILE A 136 -20.55 -9.92 -1.47
CA ILE A 136 -20.90 -8.59 -0.96
C ILE A 136 -22.08 -8.73 0.01
N THR A 137 -21.86 -8.32 1.25
CA THR A 137 -22.92 -8.12 2.24
C THR A 137 -23.69 -6.85 1.88
N GLU A 138 -24.93 -6.97 1.45
CA GLU A 138 -25.79 -5.81 1.17
C GLU A 138 -26.34 -5.14 2.43
N MET A 139 -26.58 -5.93 3.49
CA MET A 139 -27.17 -5.48 4.74
C MET A 139 -26.45 -6.09 5.95
N PHE A 140 -25.89 -5.23 6.81
CA PHE A 140 -25.17 -5.66 8.00
C PHE A 140 -26.11 -5.92 9.18
N ASN A 141 -26.11 -7.14 9.70
CA ASN A 141 -26.82 -7.49 10.93
C ASN A 141 -25.84 -7.53 12.11
N LEU A 142 -25.81 -6.47 12.90
CA LEU A 142 -24.93 -6.33 14.06
C LEU A 142 -25.33 -7.18 15.27
N GLU A 143 -26.50 -7.82 15.26
CA GLU A 143 -26.91 -8.79 16.29
C GLU A 143 -26.28 -10.17 16.05
N LYS A 144 -25.80 -10.43 14.84
CA LYS A 144 -25.10 -11.67 14.48
C LYS A 144 -23.58 -11.49 14.60
N PRO A 145 -22.83 -12.60 14.76
CA PRO A 145 -21.39 -12.58 14.54
C PRO A 145 -21.08 -12.00 13.16
N ILE A 146 -20.05 -11.15 13.09
CA ILE A 146 -19.62 -10.54 11.82
C ILE A 146 -18.78 -11.60 11.14
N THR A 147 -19.03 -11.80 9.86
CA THR A 147 -18.28 -12.74 9.02
C THR A 147 -17.12 -12.06 8.32
N GLU A 148 -16.22 -12.85 7.73
CA GLU A 148 -15.15 -12.30 6.89
C GLU A 148 -15.70 -11.49 5.71
N SER A 149 -16.76 -11.99 5.05
CA SER A 149 -17.45 -11.26 3.96
C SER A 149 -18.00 -9.92 4.43
N ASP A 150 -18.50 -9.81 5.66
CA ASP A 150 -18.96 -8.55 6.22
C ASP A 150 -17.79 -7.56 6.39
N LEU A 151 -16.65 -8.01 6.90
CA LEU A 151 -15.47 -7.16 7.07
C LEU A 151 -14.91 -6.69 5.72
N ILE A 152 -14.86 -7.57 4.72
CA ILE A 152 -14.44 -7.24 3.36
C ILE A 152 -15.44 -6.27 2.70
N SER A 153 -16.74 -6.49 2.90
CA SER A 153 -17.78 -5.58 2.40
C SER A 153 -17.70 -4.20 3.04
N LEU A 154 -17.37 -4.11 4.33
CA LEU A 154 -17.11 -2.82 4.98
C LEU A 154 -15.93 -2.10 4.32
N LEU A 155 -14.81 -2.79 4.05
CA LEU A 155 -13.67 -2.22 3.31
C LEU A 155 -14.10 -1.69 1.94
N PHE A 156 -14.98 -2.42 1.24
CA PHE A 156 -15.51 -2.02 -0.06
C PHE A 156 -16.37 -0.75 0.04
N TYR A 157 -17.38 -0.71 0.93
CA TYR A 157 -18.24 0.47 1.08
C TYR A 157 -17.51 1.71 1.59
N MET A 158 -16.39 1.52 2.30
CA MET A 158 -15.52 2.62 2.73
C MET A 158 -14.56 3.10 1.62
N GLY A 159 -14.54 2.41 0.47
CA GLY A 159 -13.63 2.72 -0.63
C GLY A 159 -12.16 2.38 -0.34
N TRP A 160 -11.88 1.45 0.58
CA TRP A 160 -10.52 0.92 0.79
C TRP A 160 -10.14 -0.12 -0.25
N ILE A 161 -11.15 -0.85 -0.72
CA ILE A 161 -11.02 -1.80 -1.79
C ILE A 161 -12.13 -1.56 -2.80
N THR A 162 -11.96 -2.11 -3.98
CA THR A 162 -12.87 -1.96 -5.09
C THR A 162 -12.93 -3.24 -5.91
N ILE A 163 -14.00 -3.43 -6.68
CA ILE A 163 -14.16 -4.61 -7.52
C ILE A 163 -13.02 -4.64 -8.56
N LYS A 164 -12.29 -5.75 -8.55
CA LYS A 164 -11.30 -6.09 -9.56
C LYS A 164 -11.97 -6.84 -10.70
N ASP A 165 -12.60 -7.97 -10.37
CA ASP A 165 -13.33 -8.87 -11.27
C ASP A 165 -14.23 -9.82 -10.45
N ILE A 166 -14.94 -10.73 -11.13
CA ILE A 166 -15.69 -11.83 -10.52
C ILE A 166 -15.11 -13.14 -11.01
N THR A 167 -14.79 -14.05 -10.07
CA THR A 167 -14.32 -15.40 -10.39
C THR A 167 -15.04 -16.42 -9.52
N SER A 168 -15.54 -17.50 -10.15
CA SER A 168 -16.23 -18.60 -9.45
C SER A 168 -17.42 -18.16 -8.57
N GLY A 169 -18.12 -17.10 -8.98
CA GLY A 169 -19.28 -16.56 -8.25
C GLY A 169 -18.93 -15.65 -7.07
N LEU A 170 -17.64 -15.38 -6.82
CA LEU A 170 -17.18 -14.46 -5.79
C LEU A 170 -16.60 -13.19 -6.41
N TYR A 171 -16.77 -12.06 -5.72
CA TYR A 171 -16.11 -10.82 -6.08
C TYR A 171 -14.66 -10.87 -5.62
N ASN A 172 -13.75 -10.53 -6.53
CA ASN A 172 -12.37 -10.25 -6.20
C ASN A 172 -12.20 -8.75 -6.05
N PHE A 173 -11.57 -8.35 -4.95
CA PHE A 173 -11.34 -6.95 -4.59
C PHE A 173 -9.87 -6.61 -4.57
N GLN A 174 -9.54 -5.35 -4.87
CA GLN A 174 -8.18 -4.81 -4.80
C GLN A 174 -8.18 -3.38 -4.26
N MET A 175 -7.03 -2.84 -3.87
CA MET A 175 -6.91 -1.41 -3.56
C MET A 175 -7.06 -0.57 -4.85
N PRO A 176 -7.86 0.51 -4.84
CA PRO A 176 -8.15 1.30 -6.05
C PRO A 176 -6.95 2.14 -6.52
N ASN A 177 -6.20 2.75 -5.59
CA ASN A 177 -5.17 3.73 -5.92
C ASN A 177 -4.12 3.90 -4.82
N ARG A 178 -3.14 4.76 -5.10
CA ARG A 178 -2.03 5.06 -4.20
C ARG A 178 -2.45 5.72 -2.89
N VAL A 179 -3.47 6.58 -2.88
CA VAL A 179 -3.89 7.24 -1.64
C VAL A 179 -4.46 6.25 -0.65
N VAL A 180 -5.33 5.34 -1.12
CA VAL A 180 -5.87 4.28 -0.28
C VAL A 180 -4.78 3.32 0.20
N ARG A 181 -3.78 3.04 -0.63
CA ARG A 181 -2.61 2.26 -0.24
C ARG A 181 -1.78 2.94 0.87
N ASP A 182 -1.52 4.24 0.76
CA ASP A 182 -0.82 5.02 1.79
C ASP A 182 -1.61 5.01 3.12
N LEU A 183 -2.94 5.12 3.07
CA LEU A 183 -3.82 5.03 4.25
C LEU A 183 -3.74 3.66 4.91
N TYR A 184 -3.80 2.61 4.09
CA TYR A 184 -3.65 1.23 4.54
C TYR A 184 -2.31 1.02 5.27
N TYR A 185 -1.21 1.51 4.70
CA TYR A 185 0.11 1.40 5.34
C TYR A 185 0.22 2.16 6.66
N ASN A 186 -0.35 3.37 6.74
CA ASN A 186 -0.40 4.12 8.00
C ASN A 186 -1.18 3.36 9.08
N TYR A 187 -2.33 2.77 8.71
CA TYR A 187 -3.10 1.94 9.63
C TYR A 187 -2.31 0.73 10.13
N PHE A 188 -1.57 0.05 9.24
CA PHE A 188 -0.76 -1.10 9.60
C PHE A 188 0.42 -0.74 10.51
N ILE A 189 1.06 0.41 10.28
CA ILE A 189 2.08 0.96 11.19
C ILE A 189 1.49 1.19 12.58
N ASP A 190 0.28 1.76 12.66
CA ASP A 190 -0.36 2.02 13.95
C ASP A 190 -0.67 0.74 14.72
N ILE A 191 -0.97 -0.38 14.04
CA ILE A 191 -1.09 -1.71 14.68
C ILE A 191 0.28 -2.17 15.20
N ILE A 192 1.32 -2.13 14.37
CA ILE A 192 2.67 -2.56 14.75
C ILE A 192 3.19 -1.74 15.94
N GLU A 193 3.07 -0.41 15.93
CA GLU A 193 3.54 0.43 17.04
C GLU A 193 2.76 0.14 18.34
N GLN A 194 1.46 -0.17 18.25
CA GLN A 194 0.63 -0.56 19.39
C GLN A 194 1.05 -1.91 19.98
N GLU A 195 1.29 -2.93 19.16
CA GLU A 195 1.65 -4.28 19.60
C GLU A 195 3.10 -4.35 20.12
N SER A 196 4.04 -3.68 19.44
CA SER A 196 5.46 -3.66 19.82
C SER A 196 5.78 -2.76 21.03
N GLY A 197 4.84 -1.87 21.40
CA GLY A 197 5.06 -0.81 22.39
C GLY A 197 6.12 0.22 21.95
N LEU A 198 6.51 0.24 20.68
CA LEU A 198 7.47 1.19 20.09
C LEU A 198 6.76 2.46 19.64
N ASN A 199 6.18 3.18 20.60
CA ASN A 199 5.59 4.48 20.36
C ASN A 199 6.66 5.49 19.87
N ARG A 200 6.31 6.30 18.86
CA ARG A 200 7.13 7.42 18.35
C ARG A 200 8.32 7.00 17.48
N THR A 201 8.21 5.90 16.73
CA THR A 201 9.27 5.45 15.82
C THR A 201 9.18 6.17 14.46
N VAL A 202 7.97 6.59 14.07
CA VAL A 202 7.70 7.34 12.82
C VAL A 202 8.66 8.50 12.54
N PRO A 203 8.94 9.46 13.46
CA PRO A 203 9.86 10.57 13.15
C PRO A 203 11.30 10.11 12.88
N LYS A 204 11.76 9.06 13.57
CA LYS A 204 13.09 8.48 13.35
C LYS A 204 13.16 7.80 11.99
N ILE A 205 12.12 7.08 11.62
CA ILE A 205 11.99 6.45 10.30
C ILE A 205 11.99 7.51 9.20
N GLN A 206 11.20 8.57 9.34
CA GLN A 206 11.16 9.67 8.36
C GLN A 206 12.52 10.33 8.16
N ASN A 207 13.28 10.55 9.25
CA ASN A 207 14.64 11.07 9.15
C ASN A 207 15.58 10.08 8.43
N ALA A 208 15.50 8.79 8.76
CA ALA A 208 16.29 7.76 8.09
C ALA A 208 15.97 7.64 6.59
N LEU A 209 14.70 7.81 6.20
CA LEU A 209 14.29 7.84 4.81
C LEU A 209 14.77 9.11 4.09
N GLY A 210 14.89 10.23 4.81
CA GLY A 210 15.54 11.44 4.30
C GLY A 210 17.03 11.23 3.99
N GLU A 211 17.73 10.47 4.85
CA GLU A 211 19.12 10.05 4.61
C GLU A 211 19.24 9.12 3.40
N LEU A 212 18.35 8.13 3.29
CA LEU A 212 18.27 7.28 2.09
C LEU A 212 18.10 8.13 0.83
N ALA A 213 17.08 8.99 0.83
CA ALA A 213 16.70 9.83 -0.31
C ALA A 213 17.84 10.72 -0.83
N ASN A 214 18.62 11.34 0.07
CA ASN A 214 19.61 12.36 -0.30
C ASN A 214 21.05 11.86 -0.36
N ASN A 215 21.36 10.81 0.39
CA ASN A 215 22.71 10.31 0.60
C ASN A 215 22.87 8.83 0.20
N ASN A 216 21.82 8.18 -0.34
CA ASN A 216 21.82 6.76 -0.71
C ASN A 216 22.30 5.87 0.45
N ASN A 217 21.83 6.17 1.66
CA ASN A 217 22.20 5.43 2.87
C ASN A 217 20.98 4.72 3.46
N LEU A 218 20.87 3.42 3.17
CA LEU A 218 19.77 2.57 3.64
C LEU A 218 19.96 2.09 5.09
N LEU A 219 21.19 2.13 5.62
CA LEU A 219 21.55 1.53 6.91
C LEU A 219 20.78 2.10 8.11
N PRO A 220 20.59 3.43 8.26
CA PRO A 220 19.83 3.99 9.38
C PRO A 220 18.39 3.47 9.42
N PHE A 221 17.78 3.26 8.25
CA PHE A 221 16.42 2.72 8.16
C PHE A 221 16.40 1.25 8.59
N LEU A 222 17.30 0.41 8.08
CA LEU A 222 17.36 -1.00 8.44
C LEU A 222 17.72 -1.24 9.91
N ALA A 223 18.48 -0.34 10.54
CA ALA A 223 18.75 -0.40 11.97
C ALA A 223 17.47 -0.19 12.82
N LEU A 224 16.57 0.70 12.39
CA LEU A 224 15.27 0.89 13.04
C LEU A 224 14.34 -0.30 12.80
N ILE A 225 14.33 -0.86 11.58
CA ILE A 225 13.59 -2.08 11.26
C ILE A 225 14.12 -3.28 12.06
N LYS A 226 15.44 -3.39 12.26
CA LYS A 226 16.05 -4.42 13.12
C LYS A 226 15.54 -4.33 14.55
N ALA A 227 15.46 -3.12 15.10
CA ALA A 227 14.93 -2.92 16.44
C ALA A 227 13.44 -3.32 16.55
N LEU A 228 12.66 -3.12 15.47
CA LEU A 228 11.29 -3.64 15.36
C LEU A 228 11.31 -5.17 15.31
N ILE A 229 12.10 -5.80 14.44
CA ILE A 229 12.23 -7.27 14.35
C ILE A 229 12.62 -7.88 15.70
N ASP A 230 13.56 -7.27 16.44
CA ASP A 230 14.07 -7.81 17.70
C ASP A 230 13.08 -7.72 18.85
N LYS A 231 12.30 -6.63 18.91
CA LYS A 231 11.25 -6.46 19.91
C LYS A 231 9.97 -7.21 19.55
N ASP A 232 9.65 -7.21 18.27
CA ASP A 232 8.35 -7.56 17.74
C ASP A 232 8.40 -8.88 16.97
N LEU A 233 8.90 -9.91 17.66
CA LEU A 233 8.33 -11.24 17.49
C LEU A 233 7.20 -11.46 18.48
N SER A 234 6.26 -10.53 18.50
CA SER A 234 4.88 -10.83 18.92
C SER A 234 4.23 -11.84 17.97
N PHE A 235 4.77 -12.03 16.75
CA PHE A 235 4.66 -13.28 15.97
C PHE A 235 5.51 -14.42 16.56
N ARG A 236 5.30 -14.75 17.84
CA ARG A 236 6.17 -15.68 18.61
C ARG A 236 6.40 -17.05 17.98
N ASP A 237 5.62 -17.45 16.98
CA ASP A 237 5.99 -18.54 16.10
C ASP A 237 6.86 -18.03 14.94
N ALA A 238 8.17 -18.03 15.15
CA ALA A 238 9.17 -18.04 14.08
C ALA A 238 8.98 -19.23 13.08
N GLN A 239 7.99 -20.10 13.30
CA GLN A 239 7.51 -21.05 12.30
C GLN A 239 6.89 -20.36 11.08
N GLY A 240 6.21 -19.21 11.22
CA GLY A 240 5.48 -18.56 10.13
C GLY A 240 6.23 -17.44 9.41
N PHE A 241 7.28 -16.86 10.01
CA PHE A 241 8.00 -15.74 9.42
C PHE A 241 8.70 -16.16 8.12
N ASP A 242 8.38 -15.47 7.05
CA ASP A 242 8.91 -15.65 5.70
C ASP A 242 9.20 -14.28 5.05
N GLU A 243 9.57 -14.28 3.77
CA GLU A 243 9.86 -13.05 3.02
C GLU A 243 8.66 -12.11 2.92
N ARG A 244 7.43 -12.63 2.88
CA ARG A 244 6.20 -11.81 2.84
C ARG A 244 6.00 -11.05 4.14
N HIS A 245 6.28 -11.67 5.29
CA HIS A 245 6.26 -10.99 6.58
C HIS A 245 7.29 -9.86 6.64
N LEU A 246 8.48 -10.08 6.07
CA LEU A 246 9.50 -9.04 5.99
C LEU A 246 9.07 -7.87 5.10
N LYS A 247 8.42 -8.15 3.96
CA LYS A 247 7.79 -7.13 3.10
C LYS A 247 6.71 -6.33 3.85
N MET A 248 5.83 -7.02 4.58
CA MET A 248 4.79 -6.41 5.41
C MET A 248 5.36 -5.49 6.50
N LEU A 249 6.58 -5.75 6.98
CA LEU A 249 7.25 -4.83 7.90
C LEU A 249 7.89 -3.66 7.15
N LEU A 250 8.66 -3.92 6.09
CA LEU A 250 9.42 -2.89 5.39
C LEU A 250 8.56 -1.88 4.65
N ILE A 251 7.60 -2.35 3.84
CA ILE A 251 6.84 -1.51 2.90
C ILE A 251 6.04 -0.42 3.63
N PRO A 252 5.29 -0.71 4.71
CA PRO A 252 4.55 0.33 5.42
C PRO A 252 5.48 1.40 5.97
N TYR A 253 6.60 1.03 6.61
CA TYR A 253 7.55 2.02 7.10
C TYR A 253 8.26 2.80 5.99
N LEU A 254 8.54 2.18 4.83
CA LEU A 254 9.05 2.90 3.65
C LEU A 254 8.03 3.93 3.12
N SER A 255 6.72 3.65 3.25
CA SER A 255 5.65 4.53 2.77
C SER A 255 5.58 5.87 3.52
N LEU A 256 6.19 5.95 4.70
CA LEU A 256 6.36 7.18 5.46
C LEU A 256 7.31 8.19 4.78
N SER A 257 7.99 7.79 3.70
CA SER A 257 8.83 8.67 2.92
C SER A 257 8.02 9.84 2.34
N ALA A 258 8.40 11.05 2.74
CA ALA A 258 7.84 12.27 2.16
C ALA A 258 8.31 12.53 0.72
N SER A 259 9.41 11.86 0.28
CA SER A 259 10.05 12.11 -1.01
C SER A 259 9.84 11.02 -2.04
N HIS A 260 9.36 9.85 -1.64
CA HIS A 260 9.15 8.72 -2.54
C HIS A 260 7.75 8.12 -2.42
N PHE A 261 7.26 7.55 -3.52
CA PHE A 261 6.22 6.54 -3.54
C PHE A 261 6.85 5.18 -3.34
N VAL A 262 6.11 4.30 -2.68
CA VAL A 262 6.47 2.88 -2.60
C VAL A 262 5.56 2.12 -3.56
N ALA A 263 6.17 1.39 -4.49
CA ALA A 263 5.49 0.36 -5.27
C ALA A 263 6.06 -1.00 -4.86
N SER A 264 5.19 -1.90 -4.42
CA SER A 264 5.52 -3.29 -4.14
C SER A 264 5.22 -4.12 -5.37
N GLU A 265 6.17 -4.99 -5.77
CA GLU A 265 5.99 -5.95 -6.86
C GLU A 265 5.38 -5.35 -8.16
N PRO A 266 5.84 -4.18 -8.66
CA PRO A 266 5.32 -3.62 -9.90
C PRO A 266 5.64 -4.55 -11.08
N GLU A 267 4.68 -4.73 -11.98
CA GLU A 267 4.87 -5.54 -13.18
C GLU A 267 5.84 -4.87 -14.16
N TRP A 268 6.97 -5.52 -14.42
CA TRP A 268 7.97 -5.12 -15.40
C TRP A 268 8.15 -6.21 -16.46
N GLU A 269 8.79 -5.87 -17.57
CA GLU A 269 9.00 -6.74 -18.74
C GLU A 269 9.75 -8.04 -18.40
N ARG A 270 10.48 -8.06 -17.27
CA ARG A 270 11.31 -9.18 -16.83
C ARG A 270 11.00 -9.62 -15.40
N GLY A 271 9.76 -9.46 -14.95
CA GLY A 271 9.28 -9.93 -13.65
C GLY A 271 8.82 -8.78 -12.76
N TYR A 272 8.92 -8.99 -11.45
CA TYR A 272 8.32 -8.13 -10.44
C TYR A 272 9.39 -7.77 -9.41
N PRO A 273 10.03 -6.58 -9.51
CA PRO A 273 10.94 -6.10 -8.47
C PRO A 273 10.25 -6.07 -7.11
N ASP A 274 10.93 -6.46 -6.02
CA ASP A 274 10.25 -6.53 -4.72
C ASP A 274 9.73 -5.16 -4.26
N ILE A 275 10.59 -4.14 -4.26
CA ILE A 275 10.23 -2.79 -3.83
C ILE A 275 10.86 -1.74 -4.74
N LEU A 276 10.06 -0.79 -5.19
CA LEU A 276 10.48 0.38 -5.96
C LEU A 276 10.12 1.66 -5.21
N LEU A 277 11.12 2.53 -5.00
CA LEU A 277 10.94 3.86 -4.44
C LEU A 277 11.11 4.92 -5.52
N LEU A 278 9.99 5.49 -5.96
CA LEU A 278 9.95 6.50 -7.01
C LEU A 278 9.75 7.89 -6.42
N LYS A 279 10.57 8.85 -6.84
CA LYS A 279 10.48 10.25 -6.43
C LYS A 279 9.08 10.81 -6.64
N ARG A 280 8.53 11.47 -5.61
CA ARG A 280 7.25 12.19 -5.71
C ARG A 280 7.42 13.44 -6.60
N PRO A 281 6.43 13.79 -7.43
CA PRO A 281 6.43 15.04 -8.18
C PRO A 281 6.63 16.23 -7.23
N ASN A 282 7.35 17.25 -7.69
CA ASN A 282 7.58 18.50 -6.95
C ASN A 282 8.36 18.37 -5.61
N ILE A 283 8.94 17.21 -5.30
CA ILE A 283 9.90 17.07 -4.19
C ILE A 283 11.32 17.08 -4.74
N THR A 284 12.25 17.78 -4.11
CA THR A 284 13.67 17.70 -4.49
C THR A 284 14.33 16.56 -3.71
N THR A 285 14.67 15.50 -4.43
CA THR A 285 15.51 14.38 -3.96
C THR A 285 16.35 13.87 -5.13
N LYS A 286 17.48 13.22 -4.82
CA LYS A 286 18.52 12.85 -5.79
C LYS A 286 18.27 11.52 -6.48
N TYR A 287 17.86 10.51 -5.71
CA TYR A 287 17.86 9.13 -6.15
C TYR A 287 16.46 8.53 -6.20
N ASN A 288 16.26 7.58 -7.09
CA ASN A 288 15.19 6.59 -7.02
C ASN A 288 15.81 5.26 -6.57
N PHE A 289 15.01 4.33 -6.05
CA PHE A 289 15.54 3.06 -5.56
C PHE A 289 14.77 1.87 -6.09
N ILE A 290 15.49 0.80 -6.38
CA ILE A 290 14.96 -0.56 -6.54
C ILE A 290 15.64 -1.41 -5.46
N ILE A 291 14.86 -2.17 -4.71
CA ILE A 291 15.34 -2.97 -3.59
C ILE A 291 14.88 -4.40 -3.84
N GLU A 292 15.83 -5.32 -3.93
CA GLU A 292 15.60 -6.76 -3.93
C GLU A 292 15.74 -7.29 -2.50
N LEU A 293 14.74 -8.01 -2.03
CA LEU A 293 14.62 -8.52 -0.69
C LEU A 293 14.73 -10.04 -0.70
N LYS A 294 15.48 -10.60 0.24
CA LYS A 294 15.45 -12.04 0.52
C LYS A 294 15.41 -12.32 2.01
N TYR A 295 14.72 -13.40 2.37
CA TYR A 295 14.71 -13.92 3.73
C TYR A 295 15.15 -15.38 3.78
N ILE A 296 16.09 -15.70 4.67
CA ILE A 296 16.56 -17.06 4.93
C ILE A 296 16.13 -17.46 6.33
N LYS A 297 15.25 -18.47 6.40
CA LYS A 297 14.85 -19.10 7.64
C LYS A 297 15.94 -20.05 8.13
N LEU A 298 16.35 -19.90 9.39
CA LEU A 298 17.30 -20.81 10.03
C LEU A 298 16.56 -21.93 10.77
N SER A 299 16.85 -23.19 10.44
CA SER A 299 16.46 -24.31 11.29
C SER A 299 17.45 -24.49 12.45
N ASP A 300 17.07 -25.22 13.50
CA ASP A 300 17.97 -25.47 14.63
C ASP A 300 19.24 -26.25 14.24
N LYS A 301 19.20 -26.99 13.13
CA LYS A 301 20.39 -27.66 12.55
C LYS A 301 21.30 -26.72 11.77
N ASP A 302 20.79 -25.57 11.31
CA ASP A 302 21.58 -24.60 10.54
C ASP A 302 22.39 -23.69 11.47
N LYS A 303 21.86 -23.40 12.67
CA LYS A 303 22.48 -22.53 13.67
C LYS A 303 23.82 -23.04 14.21
N SER A 304 24.11 -24.33 14.09
CA SER A 304 25.34 -24.95 14.61
C SER A 304 26.48 -25.04 13.60
N THR A 305 26.30 -24.59 12.36
CA THR A 305 27.33 -24.68 11.31
C THR A 305 27.45 -23.36 10.53
N GLU A 306 28.31 -22.45 10.98
CA GLU A 306 28.57 -21.14 10.32
C GLU A 306 28.85 -21.30 8.82
N ASN A 307 29.71 -22.25 8.44
CA ASN A 307 30.04 -22.57 7.04
C ASN A 307 28.82 -22.95 6.17
N LYS A 308 27.72 -23.42 6.78
CA LYS A 308 26.49 -23.76 6.04
C LYS A 308 25.65 -22.51 5.81
N ILE A 309 25.54 -21.63 6.81
CA ILE A 309 24.81 -20.37 6.72
C ILE A 309 25.45 -19.49 5.64
N GLU A 310 26.78 -19.37 5.64
CA GLU A 310 27.53 -18.60 4.64
C GLU A 310 27.24 -19.10 3.21
N LYS A 311 27.37 -20.41 2.96
CA LYS A 311 27.09 -21.01 1.64
C LYS A 311 25.65 -20.81 1.16
N ILE A 312 24.67 -20.90 2.06
CA ILE A 312 23.26 -20.65 1.71
C ILE A 312 23.07 -19.17 1.36
N THR A 313 23.67 -18.28 2.16
CA THR A 313 23.60 -16.82 1.96
C THR A 313 24.24 -16.43 0.63
N GLU A 314 25.45 -16.93 0.32
CA GLU A 314 26.13 -16.69 -0.97
C GLU A 314 25.29 -17.15 -2.17
N LYS A 315 24.60 -18.29 -2.05
CA LYS A 315 23.73 -18.81 -3.11
C LYS A 315 22.54 -17.86 -3.34
N VAL A 316 21.84 -17.48 -2.28
CA VAL A 316 20.68 -16.58 -2.34
C VAL A 316 21.08 -15.19 -2.82
N GLU A 317 22.24 -14.69 -2.40
CA GLU A 317 22.79 -13.42 -2.88
C GLU A 317 23.04 -13.46 -4.39
N ARG A 318 23.63 -14.54 -4.92
CA ARG A 318 23.84 -14.70 -6.36
C ARG A 318 22.54 -14.72 -7.15
N GLU A 319 21.51 -15.37 -6.62
CA GLU A 319 20.17 -15.39 -7.21
C GLU A 319 19.55 -13.99 -7.21
N ALA A 320 19.59 -13.27 -6.07
CA ALA A 320 19.12 -11.90 -5.95
C ALA A 320 19.86 -10.93 -6.89
N ARG A 321 21.19 -11.04 -7.01
CA ARG A 321 21.99 -10.26 -7.97
C ARG A 321 21.58 -10.53 -9.42
N THR A 322 21.26 -11.78 -9.74
CA THR A 322 20.81 -12.17 -11.07
C THR A 322 19.43 -11.58 -11.38
N GLN A 323 18.48 -11.69 -10.43
CA GLN A 323 17.15 -11.08 -10.54
C GLN A 323 17.25 -9.57 -10.72
N LEU A 324 17.97 -8.89 -9.83
CA LEU A 324 18.15 -7.45 -9.88
C LEU A 324 18.84 -6.99 -11.17
N SER A 325 19.88 -7.69 -11.62
CA SER A 325 20.55 -7.42 -12.90
C SER A 325 19.60 -7.58 -14.10
N ASN A 326 18.65 -8.52 -14.04
CA ASN A 326 17.65 -8.69 -15.09
C ASN A 326 16.66 -7.52 -15.11
N TYR A 327 16.22 -7.04 -13.95
CA TYR A 327 15.38 -5.84 -13.85
C TYR A 327 16.11 -4.60 -14.37
N LEU A 328 17.37 -4.39 -14.01
CA LEU A 328 18.14 -3.22 -14.45
C LEU A 328 18.35 -3.14 -15.98
N LYS A 329 18.16 -4.25 -16.71
CA LYS A 329 18.25 -4.29 -18.19
C LYS A 329 16.95 -3.89 -18.89
N THR A 330 15.83 -3.78 -18.18
CA THR A 330 14.53 -3.42 -18.77
C THR A 330 14.47 -1.96 -19.18
N ASP A 331 13.50 -1.61 -20.03
CA ASP A 331 13.31 -0.21 -20.41
C ASP A 331 12.65 0.58 -19.27
N ASN A 332 11.84 -0.10 -18.44
CA ASN A 332 11.33 0.47 -17.19
C ASN A 332 12.46 1.00 -16.29
N ALA A 333 13.52 0.21 -16.07
CA ALA A 333 14.67 0.65 -15.26
C ALA A 333 15.39 1.85 -15.88
N LYS A 334 15.69 1.80 -17.17
CA LYS A 334 16.43 2.84 -17.90
C LYS A 334 15.71 4.19 -17.93
N ARG A 335 14.39 4.19 -17.84
CA ARG A 335 13.57 5.40 -17.80
C ARG A 335 13.59 6.10 -16.43
N ILE A 336 14.08 5.43 -15.38
CA ILE A 336 14.11 5.99 -14.03
C ILE A 336 15.47 6.66 -13.80
N PRO A 337 15.52 8.01 -13.72
CA PRO A 337 16.79 8.72 -13.55
C PRO A 337 17.38 8.47 -12.16
N ASN A 338 18.71 8.42 -12.07
CA ASN A 338 19.45 8.25 -10.82
C ASN A 338 18.94 7.05 -9.98
N LEU A 339 18.58 5.95 -10.64
CA LEU A 339 18.18 4.71 -9.98
C LEU A 339 19.37 4.11 -9.22
N LYS A 340 19.14 3.77 -7.95
CA LYS A 340 20.06 3.05 -7.08
C LYS A 340 19.48 1.68 -6.77
N ALA A 341 20.30 0.64 -6.84
CA ALA A 341 19.85 -0.73 -6.70
C ALA A 341 20.44 -1.34 -5.42
N TRP A 342 19.60 -1.91 -4.58
CA TRP A 342 20.01 -2.50 -3.30
C TRP A 342 19.58 -3.97 -3.21
N ILE A 343 20.44 -4.79 -2.61
CA ILE A 343 20.09 -6.14 -2.17
C ILE A 343 20.15 -6.15 -0.65
N ILE A 344 19.07 -6.65 -0.05
CA ILE A 344 18.98 -6.86 1.40
C ILE A 344 18.56 -8.28 1.72
N ILE A 345 19.37 -8.97 2.53
CA ILE A 345 19.13 -10.35 2.95
C ILE A 345 19.10 -10.44 4.47
N LEU A 346 17.94 -10.82 5.00
CA LEU A 346 17.76 -11.13 6.41
C LEU A 346 17.90 -12.64 6.64
N VAL A 347 18.78 -13.04 7.55
CA VAL A 347 19.00 -14.44 7.92
C VAL A 347 18.62 -14.64 9.37
N GLY A 348 17.53 -15.39 9.61
CA GLY A 348 16.90 -15.46 10.92
C GLY A 348 16.42 -14.07 11.37
N ARG A 349 17.25 -13.36 12.14
CA ARG A 349 16.95 -12.00 12.61
C ARG A 349 18.03 -10.99 12.27
N GLU A 350 19.10 -11.41 11.60
CA GLU A 350 20.28 -10.59 11.33
C GLU A 350 20.37 -10.21 9.86
N TRP A 351 20.62 -8.93 9.58
CA TRP A 351 20.92 -8.46 8.24
C TRP A 351 22.31 -8.96 7.85
N GLN A 352 22.39 -9.97 6.98
CA GLN A 352 23.68 -10.55 6.55
C GLN A 352 24.24 -9.88 5.30
N VAL A 353 23.35 -9.46 4.39
CA VAL A 353 23.75 -8.74 3.17
C VAL A 353 22.95 -7.46 3.09
N VAL A 354 23.66 -6.33 2.97
CA VAL A 354 23.09 -5.01 2.70
C VAL A 354 24.06 -4.29 1.79
N GLU A 355 23.79 -4.31 0.49
CA GLU A 355 24.74 -3.81 -0.50
C GLU A 355 24.07 -3.06 -1.65
N GLU A 356 24.79 -2.06 -2.18
CA GLU A 356 24.44 -1.39 -3.41
C GLU A 356 25.01 -2.17 -4.60
N VAL A 357 24.16 -2.46 -5.58
CA VAL A 357 24.56 -3.04 -6.85
C VAL A 357 24.68 -1.91 -7.89
N PRO A 358 25.80 -1.81 -8.63
CA PRO A 358 25.96 -0.80 -9.67
C PRO A 358 24.88 -0.92 -10.75
N VAL A 359 24.25 0.21 -11.07
CA VAL A 359 23.37 0.35 -12.24
C VAL A 359 24.26 0.74 -13.42
N VAL A 360 24.29 -0.10 -14.46
CA VAL A 360 25.15 0.05 -15.66
C VAL A 360 24.45 0.83 -16.74
#